data_AF-A0A920NSF2-F1
#
_entry.id   AF-A0A920NSF2-F1
#
_cell.length_a   1.000
_cell.length_b   1.000
_cell.length_c   1.000
_cell.angle_alpha   90.00
_cell.angle_beta   90.00
_cell.angle_gamma   90.00
#
_symmetry.space_group_name_H-M   'P 1'
#
loop_
_entity.id
_entity.type
_entity.pdbx_description
1 polymer ?
#
loop_
_entity_poly.entity_id
_entity_poly.type
_entity_poly.pdbx_seq_one_letter_code
_entity_poly.pdbx_strand_id
1 'polypeptide(L)' 'MYSSFDTYKKNRLGFRANSEILLQLPSGEKIESVIMEEGKRVTLCVSTQVGCAVDCKFCATAKWGS' A
#
# COMPACT_ATOMS: atom_id res chain seq x y z
N MET A 1 18.66 -0.54 9.75
CA MET A 1 18.86 0.05 8.40
C MET A 1 18.25 -0.91 7.39
N TYR A 2 17.01 -0.60 6.95
CA TYR A 2 16.19 -1.18 5.87
C TYR A 2 16.58 -2.54 5.25
N SER A 3 16.53 -3.63 6.01
CA SER A 3 16.78 -5.00 5.52
C SER A 3 15.50 -5.83 5.30
N SER A 4 14.36 -5.21 4.95
CA SER A 4 13.10 -5.96 4.87
C SER A 4 12.17 -5.57 3.72
N PHE A 5 12.71 -5.07 2.60
CA PHE A 5 11.98 -5.02 1.32
C PHE A 5 11.89 -6.41 0.64
N ASP A 6 12.11 -7.50 1.38
CA ASP A 6 12.09 -8.89 0.88
C ASP A 6 10.67 -9.48 0.66
N THR A 7 9.61 -8.71 0.91
CA THR A 7 8.23 -9.17 0.57
C THR A 7 7.83 -8.86 -0.88
N TYR A 8 8.71 -8.34 -1.73
CA TYR A 8 8.45 -8.26 -3.18
C TYR A 8 8.56 -9.65 -3.82
N LYS A 9 7.59 -10.53 -3.51
CA LYS A 9 7.47 -11.88 -4.07
C LYS A 9 7.13 -11.78 -5.56
N LYS A 10 8.17 -11.63 -6.38
CA LYS A 10 8.43 -12.22 -7.70
C LYS A 10 7.21 -12.73 -8.50
N ASN A 11 6.25 -11.88 -8.81
CA ASN A 11 5.48 -11.98 -10.05
C ASN A 11 6.02 -10.88 -10.97
N ARG A 12 6.81 -11.28 -11.98
CA ARG A 12 7.38 -10.40 -13.01
C ARG A 12 6.30 -9.88 -13.97
N LEU A 13 5.33 -9.17 -13.44
CA LEU A 13 4.47 -8.29 -14.20
C LEU A 13 4.78 -6.91 -13.61
N GLY A 14 5.50 -6.08 -14.36
CA GLY A 14 5.91 -4.75 -13.89
C GLY A 14 4.73 -3.97 -13.31
N PHE A 15 5.03 -3.01 -12.42
CA PHE A 15 4.04 -2.07 -11.92
C PHE A 15 3.23 -1.54 -13.09
N ARG A 16 1.92 -1.77 -13.09
CA ARG A 16 1.04 -1.29 -14.14
C ARG A 16 0.61 0.12 -13.78
N ALA A 17 0.45 0.96 -14.78
CA ALA A 17 -0.18 2.25 -14.60
C ALA A 17 -1.55 2.07 -13.93
N ASN A 18 -1.80 2.84 -12.87
CA ASN A 18 -3.08 2.86 -12.16
C ASN A 18 -3.42 1.49 -11.53
N SER A 19 -2.50 0.96 -10.73
CA SER A 19 -2.67 -0.32 -10.05
C SER A 19 -2.59 -0.20 -8.53
N GLU A 20 -3.43 -0.98 -7.86
CA GLU A 20 -3.34 -1.26 -6.44
C GLU A 20 -2.30 -2.35 -6.16
N ILE A 21 -1.55 -2.18 -5.08
CA ILE A 21 -0.48 -3.07 -4.64
C ILE A 21 -0.76 -3.43 -3.19
N LEU A 22 -0.95 -4.72 -2.94
CA LEU A 22 -1.09 -5.27 -1.59
C LEU A 22 0.26 -5.75 -1.08
N LEU A 23 0.75 -5.13 -0.01
CA LEU A 23 2.02 -5.45 0.63
C LEU A 23 1.76 -6.18 1.93
N GLN A 24 2.50 -7.27 2.18
CA GLN A 24 2.48 -7.96 3.47
C GLN A 24 3.71 -7.57 4.29
N LEU A 25 3.47 -7.14 5.53
CA LEU A 25 4.51 -6.77 6.49
C LEU A 25 5.10 -8.02 7.16
N PRO A 26 6.31 -7.93 7.76
CA PRO A 26 6.92 -9.06 8.47
C PRO A 26 6.06 -9.63 9.60
N SER A 27 5.21 -8.81 10.22
CA SER A 27 4.26 -9.17 11.26
C SER A 27 3.00 -9.88 10.73
N GLY A 28 2.83 -9.94 9.40
CA GLY A 28 1.78 -10.72 8.73
C GLY A 28 0.56 -9.89 8.28
N GLU A 29 0.38 -8.69 8.82
CA GLU A 29 -0.64 -7.74 8.39
C GLU A 29 -0.33 -7.21 6.99
N LYS A 30 -1.35 -6.59 6.38
CA LYS A 30 -1.26 -6.08 5.02
C LYS A 30 -1.55 -4.59 4.99
N ILE A 31 -0.86 -3.89 4.10
CA ILE A 31 -1.11 -2.49 3.77
C ILE A 31 -1.23 -2.36 2.25
N GLU A 32 -1.90 -1.30 1.82
CA GLU A 32 -2.13 -0.99 0.42
C GLU A 32 -1.28 0.20 -0.02
N SER A 33 -0.84 0.16 -1.27
CA SER A 33 -0.21 1.27 -1.98
C SER A 33 -0.79 1.35 -3.39
N VAL A 34 -0.78 2.54 -4.00
CA VAL A 34 -1.32 2.73 -5.37
C VAL A 34 -0.30 3.47 -6.20
N ILE A 35 -0.03 2.96 -7.41
CA ILE A 35 0.73 3.68 -8.43
C ILE A 35 -0.23 4.27 -9.44
N MET A 36 -0.12 5.58 -9.66
CA MET A 36 -0.87 6.31 -10.67
C MET A 36 0.10 6.95 -11.65
N GLU A 37 -0.10 6.70 -12.94
CA GLU A 37 0.68 7.31 -14.01
C GLU A 37 -0.20 8.26 -14.80
N GLU A 38 0.25 9.51 -14.94
CA GLU A 38 -0.43 10.57 -15.67
C GLU A 38 0.57 11.31 -16.56
N GLY A 39 0.56 10.97 -17.86
CA GLY A 39 1.51 11.51 -18.83
C GLY A 39 2.95 11.17 -18.45
N LYS A 40 3.73 12.18 -18.03
CA LYS A 40 5.12 12.02 -17.58
C LYS A 40 5.28 11.92 -16.06
N ARG A 41 4.18 12.05 -15.31
CA ARG A 41 4.19 12.02 -13.84
C ARG A 41 3.83 10.62 -13.35
N VAL A 42 4.59 10.14 -12.37
CA VAL A 42 4.25 8.95 -11.59
C VAL A 42 4.03 9.38 -10.14
N THR A 43 2.88 9.03 -9.58
CA THR A 43 2.54 9.29 -8.17
C THR A 43 2.38 7.96 -7.45
N LEU A 44 3.10 7.78 -6.35
CA LEU A 44 2.95 6.64 -5.46
C LEU A 44 2.21 7.07 -4.19
N CYS A 45 1.04 6.49 -3.95
CA CYS A 45 0.38 6.58 -2.66
C CYS A 45 0.99 5.53 -1.72
N VAL A 46 1.39 5.96 -0.53
CA VAL A 46 2.00 5.12 0.50
C VAL A 46 1.14 5.12 1.77
N SER A 47 0.91 3.94 2.33
CA SER A 47 0.32 3.82 3.66
C SER A 47 1.38 4.02 4.75
N THR A 48 0.99 4.67 5.85
CA THR A 48 1.89 4.96 6.98
C THR A 48 1.64 4.09 8.21
N GLN A 49 0.49 3.42 8.28
CA GLN A 49 0.03 2.63 9.41
C GLN A 49 -0.72 1.38 8.89
N VAL A 50 -0.87 0.37 9.76
CA VAL A 50 -1.82 -0.74 9.55
C VAL A 50 -3.13 -0.32 10.21
N GLY A 51 -4.14 0.03 9.40
CA GLY A 51 -5.36 0.65 9.89
C GLY A 51 -5.15 2.12 10.34
N CYS A 52 -6.18 2.73 10.94
CA CYS A 52 -6.11 4.11 11.44
C CYS A 52 -7.12 4.34 12.58
N ALA A 53 -6.61 4.72 13.77
CA ALA A 53 -7.42 4.89 14.99
C ALA A 53 -8.25 6.19 15.07
N VAL A 54 -8.17 7.06 14.04
CA VAL A 54 -8.86 8.37 14.05
C VAL A 54 -10.39 8.21 13.91
N ASP A 55 -10.87 7.05 13.42
CA ASP A 55 -12.30 6.75 13.25
C ASP A 55 -13.08 7.75 12.38
N CYS A 56 -12.47 8.16 11.25
CA CYS A 56 -13.15 8.99 10.27
C CYS A 56 -14.31 8.23 9.62
N LYS A 57 -15.56 8.67 9.84
CA LYS A 57 -16.80 8.01 9.37
C LYS A 57 -16.88 7.74 7.86
N PHE A 58 -16.17 8.53 7.05
CA PHE A 58 -16.13 8.38 5.59
C PHE A 58 -14.95 7.54 5.09
N CYS A 59 -13.99 7.22 5.96
CA CYS A 59 -12.76 6.53 5.59
C CYS A 59 -12.97 5.01 5.62
N ALA A 60 -12.72 4.34 4.50
CA ALA A 60 -12.81 2.89 4.44
C ALA A 60 -11.81 2.22 5.40
N THR A 61 -10.57 2.74 5.50
CA THR A 61 -9.52 2.22 6.39
C THR A 61 -9.95 2.21 7.87
N ALA A 62 -10.75 3.21 8.29
CA ALA A 62 -11.24 3.28 9.67
C ALA A 62 -12.19 2.11 10.01
N LYS A 63 -12.91 1.56 9.03
CA LYS A 63 -13.78 0.39 9.25
C LYS A 63 -13.02 -0.91 9.56
N TRP A 64 -11.72 -0.92 9.29
CA TRP A 64 -10.85 -2.09 9.48
C TRP A 64 -9.99 -1.95 10.74
N GLY A 65 -10.00 -0.78 11.38
CA GLY A 65 -9.20 -0.43 12.54
C GLY A 65 -10.03 0.31 13.57
N SER A 66 -10.86 -0.45 14.29
CA SER A 66 -11.53 -0.05 15.53
C SER A 66 -11.39 -1.19 16.54
#